data_AF-A0A8C7C2F8-F1
#
_entry.id   AF-A0A8C7C2F8-F1
#
_cell.length_a   1.000
_cell.length_b   1.000
_cell.length_c   1.000
_cell.angle_alpha   90.00
_cell.angle_beta   90.00
_cell.angle_gamma   90.00
#
_symmetry.space_group_name_H-M   'P 1'
#
loop_
_entity.id
_entity.type
_entity.pdbx_description
1 polymer ?
#
loop_
_entity_poly.entity_id
_entity_poly.type
_entity_poly.pdbx_seq_one_letter_code
_entity_poly.pdbx_strand_id
1 'polypeptide(L)'
;MAAPPGEYFSVGSQVSCRTCQEQRLQGEVVAFDYQSKMLALKCPSSSGKPNHADILLINLQYVSEVEIINDRTETPPPLASLNVSKVEKHFRDVESQKILQRSQAQQPQKEAALSS
;
A
#
# COMPACT_ATOMS: atom_id res chain seq x y z
N MET A 1 23.79 -8.62 12.06
CA MET A 1 23.56 -7.58 13.08
C MET A 1 22.07 -7.61 13.39
N ALA A 2 21.65 -7.57 14.65
CA ALA A 2 20.23 -7.67 15.02
C ALA A 2 19.49 -6.35 14.71
N ALA A 3 18.19 -6.44 14.41
CA ALA A 3 17.33 -5.28 14.26
C ALA A 3 17.41 -4.37 15.51
N PRO A 4 17.30 -3.03 15.35
CA PRO A 4 17.35 -2.09 16.47
C PRO A 4 16.35 -2.45 17.58
N PRO A 5 16.62 -2.09 18.85
CA PRO A 5 15.67 -2.32 19.93
C PRO A 5 14.30 -1.72 19.60
N GLY A 6 13.28 -2.57 19.42
CA GLY A 6 11.91 -2.17 19.05
C GLY A 6 11.50 -2.52 17.61
N GLU A 7 12.44 -2.88 16.74
CA GLU A 7 12.16 -3.46 15.42
C GLU A 7 12.35 -4.97 15.49
N TYR A 8 11.29 -5.75 15.28
CA TYR A 8 11.40 -7.22 15.24
C TYR A 8 11.87 -7.73 13.87
N PHE A 9 11.64 -6.95 12.81
CA PHE A 9 11.89 -7.36 11.44
C PHE A 9 12.53 -6.22 10.66
N SER A 10 13.68 -6.48 10.02
CA SER A 10 14.30 -5.52 9.11
C SER A 10 13.47 -5.43 7.82
N VAL A 11 13.06 -4.23 7.42
CA VAL A 11 12.35 -4.00 6.15
C VAL A 11 13.18 -4.54 4.99
N GLY A 12 12.52 -5.29 4.11
CA GLY A 12 13.12 -5.99 2.97
C GLY A 12 13.63 -7.40 3.29
N SER A 13 13.60 -7.84 4.55
CA SER A 13 13.89 -9.24 4.90
C SER A 13 12.79 -10.15 4.39
N GLN A 14 13.16 -11.39 4.07
CA GLN A 14 12.21 -12.44 3.73
C GLN A 14 11.85 -13.23 4.97
N VAL A 15 10.56 -13.31 5.27
CA VAL A 15 10.05 -14.00 6.46
C VAL A 15 8.96 -15.01 6.09
N SER A 16 8.79 -16.00 6.96
CA SER A 16 7.70 -16.97 6.95
C SER A 16 6.91 -16.83 8.24
N CYS A 17 5.63 -16.54 8.14
CA CYS A 17 4.70 -16.47 9.27
C CYS A 17 3.83 -17.72 9.28
N ARG A 18 3.78 -18.42 10.40
CA ARG A 18 2.83 -19.50 10.64
C ARG A 18 1.61 -18.93 11.37
N THR A 19 0.43 -19.02 10.76
CA THR A 19 -0.81 -18.59 11.41
C THR A 19 -1.23 -19.61 12.48
N CYS A 20 -2.17 -19.22 13.35
CA CYS A 20 -2.80 -20.13 14.32
C CYS A 20 -3.58 -21.30 13.67
N GLN A 21 -3.74 -21.31 12.35
CA GLN A 21 -4.34 -22.39 11.57
C GLN A 21 -3.28 -23.24 10.84
N GLU A 22 -2.01 -23.13 11.22
CA GLU A 22 -0.88 -23.82 10.59
C GLU A 22 -0.63 -23.46 9.11
N GLN A 23 -1.25 -22.38 8.62
CA GLN A 23 -0.99 -21.86 7.29
C GLN A 23 0.32 -21.05 7.31
N ARG A 24 1.22 -21.32 6.36
CA ARG A 24 2.43 -20.52 6.16
C ARG A 24 2.21 -19.41 5.13
N LEU A 25 2.53 -18.19 5.53
CA LEU A 25 2.52 -16.99 4.70
C LEU A 25 3.95 -16.47 4.58
N GLN A 26 4.50 -16.46 3.37
CA GLN A 26 5.87 -16.04 3.11
C GLN A 26 5.90 -14.78 2.26
N GLY A 27 6.76 -13.82 2.60
CA GLY A 27 6.90 -12.58 1.85
C GLY A 27 8.07 -11.72 2.31
N GLU A 28 8.29 -10.65 1.55
CA GLU A 28 9.21 -9.58 1.90
C GLU A 28 8.55 -8.62 2.89
N VAL A 29 9.22 -8.29 4.00
CA VAL A 29 8.72 -7.32 4.99
C VAL A 29 8.71 -5.93 4.38
N VAL A 30 7.54 -5.30 4.30
CA VAL A 30 7.40 -3.92 3.78
C VAL A 30 7.32 -2.91 4.91
N ALA A 31 6.60 -3.26 5.98
CA ALA A 31 6.42 -2.41 7.14
C ALA A 31 6.04 -3.27 8.34
N PHE A 32 6.32 -2.76 9.53
CA PHE A 32 5.89 -3.35 10.78
C PHE A 32 5.49 -2.23 11.74
N ASP A 33 4.29 -2.32 12.30
CA ASP A 33 3.86 -1.45 13.40
C ASP A 33 3.89 -2.21 14.72
N TYR A 34 4.70 -1.70 15.64
CA TYR A 34 4.91 -2.33 16.94
C TYR A 34 3.67 -2.23 17.85
N GLN A 35 2.94 -1.13 17.78
CA GLN A 35 1.83 -0.86 18.71
C GLN A 35 0.64 -1.76 18.39
N SER A 36 0.20 -1.79 17.13
CA SER A 36 -0.92 -2.63 16.69
C SER A 36 -0.52 -4.07 16.39
N LYS A 37 0.78 -4.40 16.46
CA LYS A 37 1.33 -5.73 16.11
C LYS A 37 0.95 -6.14 14.69
N MET A 38 1.00 -5.21 13.77
CA MET A 38 0.66 -5.42 12.37
C MET A 38 1.93 -5.53 11.52
N LEU A 39 2.04 -6.60 10.74
CA LEU A 39 3.11 -6.86 9.79
C LEU A 39 2.56 -6.79 8.37
N ALA A 40 3.19 -5.97 7.52
CA ALA A 40 2.88 -5.90 6.09
C ALA A 40 3.89 -6.72 5.30
N LEU A 41 3.42 -7.74 4.58
CA LEU A 41 4.23 -8.57 3.69
C LEU A 41 3.89 -8.32 2.23
N LYS A 42 4.91 -8.23 1.40
CA LYS A 42 4.80 -8.28 -0.06
C LYS A 42 5.06 -9.71 -0.53
N CYS A 43 4.08 -10.26 -1.22
CA CYS A 43 4.09 -11.61 -1.77
C CYS A 43 4.11 -11.55 -3.31
N PRO A 44 4.54 -12.64 -3.97
CA PRO A 44 4.36 -12.80 -5.40
C PRO A 44 2.89 -12.57 -5.81
N SER A 45 2.69 -11.96 -6.97
CA SER A 45 1.36 -11.66 -7.53
C SER A 45 0.52 -12.91 -7.73
N SER A 46 -0.64 -13.01 -7.09
CA SER A 46 -1.66 -14.03 -7.40
C SER A 46 -2.29 -13.84 -8.80
N SER A 47 -2.21 -12.62 -9.35
CA SER A 47 -2.77 -12.30 -10.68
C SER A 47 -1.86 -12.72 -11.85
N GLY A 48 -0.64 -13.18 -11.60
CA GLY A 48 0.36 -13.52 -12.63
C GLY A 48 0.95 -12.32 -13.39
N LYS A 49 0.47 -11.10 -13.14
CA LYS A 49 1.01 -9.89 -13.78
C LYS A 49 2.39 -9.54 -13.18
N PRO A 50 3.41 -9.29 -14.02
CA PRO A 50 4.80 -9.12 -13.57
C PRO A 50 5.04 -7.85 -12.75
N ASN A 51 4.18 -6.83 -12.90
CA ASN A 51 4.29 -5.55 -12.19
C ASN A 51 3.29 -5.43 -11.03
N HIS A 52 2.70 -6.55 -10.60
CA HIS A 52 1.79 -6.57 -9.46
C HIS A 52 2.44 -7.36 -8.33
N ALA A 53 2.01 -7.09 -7.11
CA ALA A 53 2.37 -7.88 -5.94
C ALA A 53 1.18 -7.86 -4.99
N ASP A 54 1.05 -8.94 -4.23
CA ASP A 54 0.01 -9.02 -3.22
C ASP A 54 0.56 -8.45 -1.92
N ILE A 55 -0.19 -7.57 -1.27
CA ILE A 55 0.17 -6.99 0.03
C ILE A 55 -0.73 -7.60 1.09
N LEU A 56 -0.14 -8.34 2.02
CA LEU A 56 -0.82 -8.95 3.14
C LEU A 56 -0.60 -8.12 4.40
N LEU A 57 -1.68 -7.76 5.09
CA LEU A 57 -1.64 -7.16 6.42
C LEU A 57 -1.95 -8.24 7.45
N ILE A 58 -0.95 -8.58 8.25
CA ILE A 58 -0.99 -9.70 9.18
C ILE A 58 -0.98 -9.14 10.60
N ASN A 59 -2.03 -9.45 11.37
CA ASN A 59 -2.01 -9.22 12.80
C ASN A 59 -1.22 -10.37 13.47
N LEU A 60 -0.10 -10.03 14.09
CA LEU A 60 0.80 -11.01 14.71
C LEU A 60 0.18 -11.70 15.93
N GLN A 61 -0.93 -11.20 16.48
CA GLN A 61 -1.69 -11.90 17.52
C GLN A 61 -2.27 -13.24 17.03
N TYR A 62 -2.44 -13.41 15.71
CA TYR A 62 -2.91 -14.65 15.08
C TYR A 62 -1.79 -15.43 14.38
N VAL A 63 -0.54 -15.12 14.71
CA VAL A 63 0.66 -15.78 14.20
C VAL A 63 1.32 -16.53 15.35
N SER A 64 1.49 -17.83 15.20
CA SER A 64 2.12 -18.69 16.21
C SER A 64 3.64 -18.65 16.13
N GLU A 65 4.21 -18.40 14.95
CA GLU A 65 5.65 -18.40 14.72
C GLU A 65 6.02 -17.47 13.56
N VAL A 66 7.11 -16.72 13.69
CA VAL A 66 7.74 -15.99 12.58
C VAL A 66 9.19 -16.40 12.45
N GLU A 67 9.57 -16.86 11.27
CA GLU A 67 10.92 -17.28 10.91
C GLU A 67 11.51 -16.31 9.89
N ILE A 68 12.73 -15.83 10.13
CA ILE A 68 13.47 -15.02 9.17
C ILE A 68 14.22 -15.97 8.24
N ILE A 69 13.80 -16.03 6.97
CA ILE A 69 14.41 -16.89 5.94
C ILE A 69 15.65 -16.23 5.37
N ASN A 70 15.57 -14.93 5.10
CA ASN A 70 16.69 -14.15 4.60
C ASN A 70 16.67 -12.77 5.24
N ASP A 71 17.72 -12.43 5.96
CA ASP A 71 17.88 -11.11 6.56
C ASP A 71 18.44 -10.16 5.51
N ARG A 72 17.74 -9.04 5.28
CA ARG A 72 18.26 -8.03 4.36
C ARG A 72 19.23 -7.13 5.12
N THR A 73 20.51 -7.36 4.88
CA THR A 73 21.59 -6.57 5.49
C THR A 73 21.91 -5.27 4.75
N GLU A 74 21.38 -5.11 3.53
CA GLU A 74 21.61 -3.92 2.71
C GLU A 74 20.57 -2.84 2.96
N THR A 75 21.03 -1.62 3.19
CA THR A 75 20.17 -0.44 3.28
C THR A 75 19.37 -0.30 1.98
N PRO A 76 18.02 -0.25 2.04
CA PRO A 76 17.20 0.00 0.86
C PRO A 76 17.63 1.28 0.15
N PRO A 77 17.51 1.35 -1.20
CA PRO A 77 17.78 2.58 -1.91
C PRO A 77 16.90 3.71 -1.35
N PRO A 78 17.42 4.96 -1.29
CA PRO A 78 16.65 6.10 -0.81
C PRO A 78 15.35 6.21 -1.60
N LEU A 79 14.27 6.55 -0.91
CA LEU A 79 13.01 6.84 -1.57
C LEU A 79 13.22 7.95 -2.60
N ALA A 80 12.68 7.75 -3.81
CA ALA A 80 12.74 8.77 -4.84
C ALA A 80 12.05 10.05 -4.33
N SER A 81 12.66 11.20 -4.62
CA SER A 81 12.06 12.49 -4.26
C SER A 81 10.70 12.64 -4.93
N LEU A 82 9.64 12.69 -4.13
CA LEU A 82 8.29 12.91 -4.62
C LEU A 82 8.16 14.34 -5.14
N ASN A 83 7.71 14.52 -6.38
CA ASN A 83 7.43 15.85 -6.93
C ASN A 83 6.06 16.33 -6.44
N VAL A 84 6.06 17.03 -5.30
CA VAL A 84 4.84 17.54 -4.65
C VAL A 84 4.04 18.44 -5.59
N SER A 85 4.70 19.28 -6.40
CA SER A 85 4.03 20.16 -7.36
C SER A 85 3.23 19.39 -8.42
N LYS A 86 3.72 18.24 -8.89
CA LYS A 86 2.98 17.36 -9.81
C LYS A 86 1.75 16.75 -9.15
N VAL A 87 1.88 16.31 -7.89
CA VAL A 87 0.77 15.72 -7.12
C VAL A 87 -0.32 16.76 -6.89
N GLU A 88 0.04 17.97 -6.44
CA GLU A 88 -0.91 19.06 -6.24
C GLU A 88 -1.59 19.48 -7.55
N LYS A 89 -0.83 19.56 -8.65
CA LYS A 89 -1.40 19.87 -9.96
C LYS A 89 -2.43 18.81 -10.35
N HIS A 90 -2.10 17.52 -10.20
CA HIS A 90 -3.03 16.45 -10.50
C HIS A 90 -4.30 16.54 -9.65
N PHE A 91 -4.18 16.87 -8.38
CA PHE A 91 -5.32 17.07 -7.49
C PHE A 91 -6.25 18.18 -8.00
N ARG A 92 -5.69 19.35 -8.35
CA ARG A 92 -6.44 20.47 -8.94
C ARG A 92 -7.08 20.14 -10.27
N ASP A 93 -6.38 19.40 -11.13
CA ASP A 93 -6.88 18.99 -12.45
C ASP A 93 -8.10 18.06 -12.30
N VAL A 94 -8.04 17.09 -11.38
CA VAL A 94 -9.16 16.19 -11.06
C VAL A 94 -10.36 16.96 -10.50
N GLU A 95 -10.13 17.93 -9.61
CA GLU A 95 -11.19 18.77 -9.06
C GLU A 95 -11.86 19.62 -10.16
N SER A 96 -11.06 20.25 -11.01
CA SER A 96 -11.55 21.07 -12.12
C SER A 96 -12.37 20.26 -13.13
N GLN A 97 -11.95 19.03 -13.43
CA GLN A 97 -12.72 18.12 -14.29
C GLN A 97 -14.09 17.76 -13.71
N LYS A 98 -14.18 17.52 -12.39
CA LYS A 98 -15.46 17.26 -11.72
C LYS A 98 -16.41 18.47 -11.79
N ILE A 99 -15.88 19.68 -11.66
CA ILE A 99 -16.67 20.92 -11.76
C ILE A 99 -17.22 21.09 -13.18
N LEU A 100 -16.38 20.89 -14.21
CA LEU A 100 -16.79 20.96 -15.62
C LEU A 100 -17.85 19.91 -15.98
N GLN A 101 -17.72 18.67 -15.47
CA GLN A 101 -18.74 17.64 -15.68
C GLN A 101 -20.07 18.01 -15.02
N ARG A 102 -20.04 18.59 -13.81
CA ARG A 102 -21.26 19.04 -13.11
C ARG A 102 -21.95 20.20 -13.81
N SER A 103 -21.19 21.16 -14.34
CA SER A 103 -21.77 22.31 -15.05
C SER A 103 -22.39 21.92 -16.38
N GLN A 104 -21.79 20.99 -17.13
CA GLN A 104 -22.36 20.44 -18.36
C GLN A 104 -23.63 19.60 -18.09
N ALA A 105 -23.69 18.88 -16.97
CA ALA A 105 -24.86 18.09 -16.59
C ALA A 105 -26.07 18.94 -16.14
N GLN A 106 -25.88 20.22 -15.79
CA GLN A 106 -26.95 21.13 -15.36
C GLN A 106 -27.52 22.02 -16.48
N GLN A 107 -26.94 22.02 -17.68
CA GLN A 107 -27.40 22.85 -18.81
C GLN A 107 -28.75 22.43 -19.46
N PRO A 108 -29.21 21.16 -19.47
CA PRO A 108 -30.44 20.81 -20.21
C PRO A 108 -31.75 21.42 -19.67
N GLN A 109 -31.79 21.97 -18.46
CA GLN A 109 -33.04 22.46 -17.85
C GLN A 109 -33.29 23.97 -17.97
N LYS A 110 -32.33 24.76 -18.47
CA LYS A 110 -32.52 26.23 -18.55
C LYS A 110 -33.00 26.75 -19.91
N GLU A 111 -32.88 25.96 -20.98
CA GLU A 111 -33.33 26.37 -22.33
C GLU A 111 -34.84 26.14 -22.58
N ALA A 112 -35.50 25.25 -21.83
CA ALA A 112 -36.94 25.00 -21.99
C ALA A 112 -37.84 26.10 -21.38
N ALA A 113 -37.32 26.97 -20.51
CA ALA A 113 -38.11 27.98 -19.80
C ALA A 113 -38.12 29.38 -20.48
N LEU A 114 -37.39 29.56 -21.58
CA LEU A 114 -37.26 30.85 -22.29
C LEU A 114 -37.94 30.86 -23.68
N SER A 115 -38.64 29.78 -24.04
CA SER A 115 -39.35 29.63 -25.33
C SER A 115 -40.88 29.60 -25.18
N SER A 116 -41.44 30.20 -24.12
CA SER A 116 -42.90 30.28 -23.89
C SER A 116 -43.38 31.72 -23.82
#